data_AF-A0AA40HMI4-F1
#
_entry.id   AF-A0AA40HMI4-F1
#
_cell.length_a   1.000
_cell.length_b   1.000
_cell.length_c   1.000
_cell.angle_alpha   90.00
_cell.angle_beta   90.00
_cell.angle_gamma   90.00
#
_symmetry.space_group_name_H-M   'P 1'
#
loop_
_entity.id
_entity.type
_entity.pdbx_description
1 polymer ?
#
loop_
_entity_poly.entity_id
_entity_poly.type
_entity_poly.pdbx_seq_one_letter_code
_entity_poly.pdbx_strand_id
1 'polypeptide(L)'
;MAPAPALPRLLSAGAWPRPLRLHVLRAATPGPARPSGRTLGSAAAAAVSDPPGSSGHADLQDRVLSEPLKHSDFFNVKELFSVRSLFDARVHLGHKAGCRHRFMEPYIFGSRLDQDIIDLEQTAAHLQLALNFTAHVAYRKGIILFVSRHRQFCHLVENTARDCGEYAHTRYFKGAC
;
A
#
# COMPACT_ATOMS: atom_id res chain seq x y z
N MET A 1 -24.56 39.04 -49.67
CA MET A 1 -24.97 40.16 -48.80
C MET A 1 -25.90 39.63 -47.73
N ALA A 2 -25.36 39.48 -46.51
CA ALA A 2 -25.99 39.38 -45.17
C ALA A 2 -27.09 38.34 -44.84
N PRO A 3 -27.18 37.91 -43.54
CA PRO A 3 -27.64 36.57 -43.13
C PRO A 3 -28.88 36.59 -42.21
N ALA A 4 -29.46 35.40 -41.91
CA ALA A 4 -30.52 35.22 -40.91
C ALA A 4 -30.49 33.78 -40.31
N PRO A 5 -31.17 33.47 -39.19
CA PRO A 5 -30.60 33.58 -37.85
C PRO A 5 -30.62 32.27 -37.03
N ALA A 6 -29.81 32.28 -35.96
CA ALA A 6 -29.67 31.22 -34.97
C ALA A 6 -30.91 31.03 -34.08
N LEU A 7 -31.16 29.79 -33.64
CA LEU A 7 -32.09 29.44 -32.56
C LEU A 7 -31.34 28.74 -31.41
N PRO A 8 -31.77 28.96 -30.14
CA PRO A 8 -30.97 28.63 -28.96
C PRO A 8 -31.33 27.28 -28.33
N ARG A 9 -30.31 26.66 -27.71
CA ARG A 9 -30.43 25.50 -26.83
C ARG A 9 -30.91 25.94 -25.45
N LEU A 10 -31.91 25.21 -24.95
CA LEU A 10 -32.47 25.31 -23.61
C LEU A 10 -31.77 24.34 -22.64
N LEU A 11 -31.76 24.77 -21.37
CA LEU A 11 -31.69 24.00 -20.11
C LEU A 11 -30.32 23.51 -19.62
N SER A 12 -29.81 24.17 -18.57
CA SER A 12 -29.94 23.70 -17.17
C SER A 12 -28.72 24.08 -16.33
N ALA A 13 -28.94 24.92 -15.31
CA ALA A 13 -28.25 24.97 -14.02
C ALA A 13 -28.87 26.16 -13.27
N GLY A 14 -29.48 26.05 -12.10
CA GLY A 14 -29.11 25.20 -10.98
C GLY A 14 -28.28 26.01 -9.99
N ALA A 15 -28.98 26.63 -9.03
CA ALA A 15 -28.51 27.05 -7.71
C ALA A 15 -27.65 28.34 -7.53
N TRP A 16 -28.23 29.25 -6.73
CA TRP A 16 -27.67 30.38 -5.96
C TRP A 16 -26.68 29.92 -4.83
N PRO A 17 -25.99 30.78 -4.02
CA PRO A 17 -26.21 32.23 -3.76
C PRO A 17 -24.94 33.15 -3.62
N ARG A 18 -25.21 34.46 -3.54
CA ARG A 18 -24.36 35.58 -3.01
C ARG A 18 -24.51 35.72 -1.46
N PRO A 19 -23.91 36.70 -0.72
CA PRO A 19 -22.73 37.55 -0.95
C PRO A 19 -21.72 37.57 0.25
N LEU A 20 -20.59 38.24 0.02
CA LEU A 20 -19.56 38.64 0.97
C LEU A 20 -20.11 39.51 2.13
N ARG A 21 -19.77 39.16 3.37
CA ARG A 21 -19.90 40.02 4.57
C ARG A 21 -18.52 40.19 5.22
N LEU A 22 -17.97 41.39 5.12
CA LEU A 22 -16.84 41.86 5.92
C LEU A 22 -17.32 42.10 7.36
N HIS A 23 -16.72 41.40 8.33
CA HIS A 23 -16.82 41.76 9.74
C HIS A 23 -15.43 42.00 10.34
N VAL A 24 -15.33 43.22 10.86
CA VAL A 24 -14.25 43.87 11.59
C VAL A 24 -13.76 42.99 12.76
N LEU A 25 -12.46 42.68 12.77
CA LEU A 25 -11.79 42.13 13.95
C LEU A 25 -11.52 43.27 14.94
N ARG A 26 -12.17 43.20 16.10
CA ARG A 26 -11.89 44.06 17.26
C ARG A 26 -10.89 43.36 18.17
N ALA A 27 -9.73 43.98 18.34
CA ALA A 27 -8.67 43.53 19.24
C ALA A 27 -9.15 43.48 20.70
N ALA A 28 -8.84 42.39 21.40
CA ALA A 28 -8.97 42.24 22.84
C ALA A 28 -7.59 41.89 23.42
N THR A 29 -7.08 42.79 24.24
CA THR A 29 -5.83 42.66 25.01
C THR A 29 -6.08 41.84 26.29
N PRO A 30 -5.20 40.89 26.66
CA PRO A 30 -5.23 40.30 27.99
C PRO A 30 -4.46 41.18 28.98
N GLY A 31 -5.11 41.57 30.08
CA GLY A 31 -4.49 42.27 31.21
C GLY A 31 -3.66 41.33 32.11
N PRO A 32 -2.81 41.88 33.00
CA PRO A 32 -1.88 41.10 33.81
C PRO A 32 -2.57 40.49 35.04
N ALA A 33 -2.50 39.16 35.19
CA ALA A 33 -2.87 38.46 36.40
C ALA A 33 -1.68 38.42 37.38
N ARG A 34 -1.93 38.87 38.62
CA ARG A 34 -0.99 38.90 39.75
C ARG A 34 -0.56 37.50 40.23
N PRO A 35 0.64 37.35 40.80
CA PRO A 35 1.09 36.08 41.35
C PRO A 35 0.51 35.90 42.77
N SER A 36 -0.10 34.74 43.03
CA SER A 36 -0.43 34.31 44.39
C SER A 36 0.41 33.07 44.69
N GLY A 37 1.38 33.23 45.59
CA GLY A 37 2.23 32.15 46.05
C GLY A 37 1.44 31.19 46.93
N ARG A 38 1.60 29.89 46.67
CA ARG A 38 1.51 28.84 47.70
C ARG A 38 2.51 27.76 47.37
N THR A 39 3.53 27.72 48.22
CA THR A 39 4.45 26.60 48.40
C THR A 39 3.67 25.37 48.85
N LEU A 40 3.99 24.23 48.26
CA LEU A 40 4.01 22.90 48.89
C LEU A 40 4.81 22.02 47.94
N GLY A 41 6.08 21.79 48.29
CA GLY A 41 6.87 20.75 47.65
C GLY A 41 6.29 19.38 47.99
N SER A 42 6.21 18.51 46.99
CA SER A 42 6.36 17.06 47.19
C SER A 42 6.57 16.40 45.83
N ALA A 43 7.65 15.63 45.77
CA ALA A 43 7.96 14.56 44.82
C ALA A 43 8.01 14.93 43.33
N ALA A 44 9.25 15.15 42.87
CA ALA A 44 9.66 14.68 41.55
C ALA A 44 9.16 13.24 41.40
N ALA A 45 8.29 13.01 40.42
CA ALA A 45 7.91 11.67 40.02
C ALA A 45 9.20 10.96 39.62
N ALA A 46 9.68 10.12 40.52
CA ALA A 46 10.77 9.21 40.27
C ALA A 46 10.41 8.45 39.00
N ALA A 47 11.26 8.59 37.98
CA ALA A 47 11.29 7.67 36.86
C ALA A 47 11.36 6.27 37.46
N VAL A 48 10.26 5.53 37.35
CA VAL A 48 10.23 4.11 37.64
C VAL A 48 11.21 3.50 36.67
N SER A 49 12.39 3.21 37.20
CA SER A 49 13.41 2.42 36.55
C SER A 49 12.83 1.02 36.53
N ASP A 50 12.44 0.54 35.35
CA ASP A 50 12.08 -0.85 35.16
C ASP A 50 13.21 -1.74 35.71
N PRO A 51 12.90 -2.84 36.40
CA PRO A 51 13.91 -3.70 37.01
C PRO A 51 14.82 -4.31 35.92
N PRO A 52 16.15 -4.36 36.13
CA PRO A 52 17.09 -4.97 35.20
C PRO A 52 17.05 -6.50 35.38
N GLY A 53 15.99 -7.13 34.87
CA GLY A 53 15.79 -8.58 35.01
C GLY A 53 14.97 -9.25 33.90
N SER A 54 14.32 -8.47 33.04
CA SER A 54 13.57 -8.97 31.88
C SER A 54 14.10 -8.45 30.53
N SER A 55 15.15 -7.60 30.54
CA SER A 55 15.71 -6.95 29.36
C SER A 55 16.36 -7.93 28.37
N GLY A 56 17.02 -8.98 28.85
CA GLY A 56 17.76 -9.89 27.98
C GLY A 56 16.91 -10.66 26.95
N HIS A 57 15.62 -10.91 27.24
CA HIS A 57 14.73 -11.62 26.31
C HIS A 57 14.14 -10.69 25.25
N ALA A 58 13.87 -9.43 25.63
CA ALA A 58 13.45 -8.38 24.69
C ALA A 58 14.58 -8.01 23.73
N ASP A 59 15.80 -7.87 24.24
CA ASP A 59 17.00 -7.56 23.44
C ASP A 59 17.27 -8.64 22.38
N LEU A 60 17.05 -9.92 22.71
CA LEU A 60 17.20 -11.03 21.76
C LEU A 60 16.11 -11.03 20.69
N GLN A 61 14.86 -10.78 21.07
CA GLN A 61 13.74 -10.69 20.11
C GLN A 61 13.94 -9.52 19.14
N ASP A 62 14.40 -8.37 19.64
CA ASP A 62 14.69 -7.21 18.82
C ASP A 62 15.85 -7.45 17.86
N ARG A 63 16.89 -8.19 18.29
CA ARG A 63 17.98 -8.62 17.38
C ARG A 63 17.47 -9.53 16.28
N VAL A 64 16.71 -10.56 16.63
CA VAL A 64 16.13 -11.52 15.66
C VAL A 64 15.28 -10.82 14.62
N LEU A 65 14.51 -9.79 15.00
CA LEU A 65 13.62 -9.05 14.10
C LEU A 65 14.32 -7.94 13.29
N SER A 66 15.41 -7.38 13.81
CA SER A 66 16.14 -6.26 13.19
C SER A 66 17.30 -6.70 12.30
N GLU A 67 17.89 -7.86 12.55
CA GLU A 67 19.03 -8.38 11.79
C GLU A 67 18.71 -8.63 10.31
N PRO A 68 17.58 -9.28 9.94
CA PRO A 68 17.23 -9.48 8.53
C PRO A 68 17.04 -8.18 7.74
N LEU A 69 16.68 -7.07 8.40
CA LEU A 69 16.43 -5.79 7.73
C LEU A 69 17.70 -5.05 7.32
N LYS A 70 18.87 -5.45 7.84
CA LYS A 70 20.15 -4.81 7.53
C LYS A 70 20.73 -5.29 6.20
N HIS A 71 20.29 -6.44 5.72
CA HIS A 71 20.77 -7.07 4.50
C HIS A 71 19.76 -6.84 3.37
N SER A 72 20.22 -6.48 2.17
CA SER A 72 19.32 -6.23 1.03
C SER A 72 18.60 -7.49 0.57
N ASP A 73 19.28 -8.65 0.62
CA ASP A 73 18.78 -9.94 0.16
C ASP A 73 19.08 -11.04 1.21
N PHE A 74 18.50 -10.92 2.41
CA PHE A 74 18.75 -11.86 3.51
C PHE A 74 18.37 -13.32 3.18
N PHE A 75 17.29 -13.53 2.43
CA PHE A 75 16.77 -14.86 2.08
C PHE A 75 17.24 -15.37 0.71
N ASN A 76 18.19 -14.66 0.06
CA ASN A 76 18.73 -15.01 -1.26
C ASN A 76 17.68 -15.24 -2.37
N VAL A 77 16.61 -14.46 -2.35
CA VAL A 77 15.40 -14.61 -3.21
C VAL A 77 15.69 -14.43 -4.70
N LYS A 78 16.79 -13.76 -5.06
CA LYS A 78 17.21 -13.52 -6.44
C LYS A 78 17.52 -14.80 -7.21
N GLU A 79 17.97 -15.85 -6.54
CA GLU A 79 18.35 -17.11 -7.20
C GLU A 79 17.13 -17.95 -7.61
N LEU A 80 15.94 -17.65 -7.08
CA LEU A 80 14.72 -18.43 -7.35
C LEU A 80 14.19 -18.25 -8.77
N PHE A 81 14.54 -17.14 -9.45
CA PHE A 81 14.04 -16.84 -10.79
C PHE A 81 15.08 -16.12 -11.65
N SER A 82 14.87 -16.16 -12.96
CA SER A 82 15.66 -15.45 -13.95
C SER A 82 14.73 -14.87 -15.00
N VAL A 83 15.13 -13.77 -15.65
CA VAL A 83 14.38 -13.18 -16.78
C VAL A 83 14.11 -14.23 -17.85
N ARG A 84 15.04 -15.16 -18.07
CA ARG A 84 14.85 -16.28 -18.99
C ARG A 84 13.71 -17.20 -18.56
N SER A 85 13.64 -17.55 -17.28
CA SER A 85 12.57 -18.38 -16.71
C SER A 85 11.20 -17.71 -16.89
N LEU A 86 11.10 -16.40 -16.62
CA LEU A 86 9.86 -15.65 -16.82
C LEU A 86 9.45 -15.58 -18.30
N PHE A 87 10.42 -15.50 -19.20
CA PHE A 87 10.18 -15.53 -20.64
C PHE A 87 9.63 -16.89 -21.08
N ASP A 88 10.26 -17.99 -20.65
CA ASP A 88 9.85 -19.35 -20.99
C ASP A 88 8.47 -19.69 -20.39
N ALA A 89 8.13 -19.14 -19.22
CA ALA A 89 6.80 -19.20 -18.62
C ALA A 89 5.74 -18.30 -19.28
N ARG A 90 6.11 -17.54 -20.33
CA ARG A 90 5.23 -16.63 -21.09
C ARG A 90 4.59 -15.50 -20.27
N VAL A 91 5.27 -15.02 -19.22
CA VAL A 91 4.79 -13.93 -18.36
C VAL A 91 4.68 -12.59 -19.10
N HIS A 92 5.46 -12.41 -20.17
CA HIS A 92 5.47 -11.19 -20.97
C HIS A 92 4.19 -10.98 -21.82
N LEU A 93 3.30 -11.96 -21.92
CA LEU A 93 2.08 -11.85 -22.72
C LEU A 93 0.98 -11.11 -21.95
N GLY A 94 0.59 -9.94 -22.47
CA GLY A 94 -0.52 -9.14 -21.92
C GLY A 94 -1.89 -9.53 -22.47
N HIS A 95 -2.80 -8.55 -22.48
CA HIS A 95 -4.09 -8.66 -23.17
C HIS A 95 -4.03 -7.91 -24.51
N LYS A 96 -5.17 -7.83 -25.20
CA LYS A 96 -5.30 -6.96 -26.37
C LYS A 96 -5.20 -5.48 -25.95
N ALA A 97 -4.64 -4.63 -26.81
CA ALA A 97 -4.47 -3.20 -26.58
C ALA A 97 -5.78 -2.48 -26.18
N GLY A 98 -6.93 -2.94 -26.69
CA GLY A 98 -8.25 -2.38 -26.33
C GLY A 98 -8.70 -2.66 -24.89
N CYS A 99 -8.11 -3.65 -24.22
CA CYS A 99 -8.37 -3.97 -22.82
C CYS A 99 -7.33 -3.37 -21.87
N ARG A 100 -6.41 -2.54 -22.39
CA ARG A 100 -5.32 -1.95 -21.61
C ARG A 100 -5.86 -0.94 -20.61
N HIS A 101 -5.37 -1.03 -19.37
CA HIS A 101 -5.63 -0.03 -18.34
C HIS A 101 -4.58 1.10 -18.40
N ARG A 102 -4.99 2.36 -18.22
CA ARG A 102 -4.08 3.52 -18.31
C ARG A 102 -2.90 3.45 -17.33
N PHE A 103 -3.13 2.95 -16.10
CA PHE A 103 -2.05 2.76 -15.12
C PHE A 103 -1.09 1.61 -15.45
N MET A 104 -1.41 0.75 -16.43
CA MET A 104 -0.50 -0.31 -16.88
C MET A 104 0.44 0.14 -18.01
N GLU A 105 0.21 1.32 -18.61
CA GLU A 105 1.06 1.89 -19.66
C GLU A 105 2.57 1.91 -19.32
N PRO A 106 3.03 2.30 -18.11
CA PRO A 106 4.47 2.33 -17.81
C PRO A 106 5.13 0.95 -17.71
N TYR A 107 4.34 -0.10 -17.48
CA TYR A 107 4.83 -1.48 -17.34
C TYR A 107 4.81 -2.26 -18.66
N ILE A 108 4.31 -1.65 -19.73
CA ILE A 108 4.19 -2.26 -21.07
C ILE A 108 5.39 -1.81 -21.90
N PHE A 109 6.14 -2.78 -22.42
CA PHE A 109 7.28 -2.55 -23.32
C PHE A 109 6.82 -2.07 -24.71
N GLY A 110 5.72 -2.63 -25.21
CA GLY A 110 5.14 -2.27 -26.50
C GLY A 110 3.97 -3.18 -26.87
N SER A 111 3.43 -3.00 -28.09
CA SER A 111 2.38 -3.86 -28.63
C SER A 111 2.78 -4.46 -29.97
N ARG A 112 2.45 -5.74 -30.19
CA ARG A 112 2.69 -6.45 -31.45
C ARG A 112 1.42 -7.19 -31.84
N LEU A 113 0.90 -6.96 -33.05
CA LEU A 113 -0.34 -7.58 -33.54
C LEU A 113 -1.51 -7.36 -32.56
N ASP A 114 -1.67 -6.13 -32.06
CA ASP A 114 -2.65 -5.72 -31.05
C ASP A 114 -2.56 -6.45 -29.70
N GLN A 115 -1.52 -7.24 -29.47
CA GLN A 115 -1.22 -7.88 -28.20
C GLN A 115 -0.17 -7.05 -27.44
N ASP A 116 -0.48 -6.64 -26.22
CA ASP A 116 0.45 -5.90 -25.38
C ASP A 116 1.54 -6.85 -24.82
N ILE A 117 2.77 -6.36 -24.75
CA ILE A 117 3.95 -7.07 -24.24
C ILE A 117 4.43 -6.37 -22.97
N ILE A 118 4.51 -7.11 -21.86
CA ILE A 118 4.93 -6.61 -20.55
C ILE A 118 6.46 -6.58 -20.48
N ASP A 119 7.01 -5.54 -19.85
CA ASP A 119 8.44 -5.42 -19.59
C ASP A 119 8.89 -6.38 -18.47
N LEU A 120 9.74 -7.35 -18.82
CA LEU A 120 10.24 -8.35 -17.89
C LEU A 120 11.33 -7.82 -16.95
N GLU A 121 12.07 -6.77 -17.31
CA GLU A 121 13.10 -6.20 -16.43
C GLU A 121 12.42 -5.53 -15.24
N GLN A 122 11.38 -4.74 -15.51
CA GLN A 122 10.53 -4.17 -14.47
C GLN A 122 9.83 -5.26 -13.65
N THR A 123 9.26 -6.28 -14.31
CA THR A 123 8.58 -7.39 -13.62
C THR A 123 9.54 -8.11 -12.67
N ALA A 124 10.79 -8.36 -13.07
CA ALA A 124 11.80 -9.01 -12.25
C ALA A 124 12.15 -8.17 -11.00
N ALA A 125 12.31 -6.85 -11.16
CA ALA A 125 12.59 -5.96 -10.03
C ALA A 125 11.42 -5.93 -9.01
N HIS A 126 10.18 -5.82 -9.48
CA HIS A 126 9.01 -5.82 -8.61
C HIS A 126 8.77 -7.18 -7.95
N LEU A 127 8.99 -8.27 -8.67
CA LEU A 127 8.87 -9.62 -8.14
C LEU A 127 9.90 -9.87 -7.02
N GLN A 128 11.13 -9.40 -7.20
CA GLN A 128 12.16 -9.51 -6.16
C GLN A 128 11.72 -8.80 -4.86
N LEU A 129 11.20 -7.57 -4.97
CA LEU A 129 10.70 -6.82 -3.82
C LEU A 129 9.51 -7.52 -3.15
N ALA A 130 8.57 -8.05 -3.94
CA ALA A 130 7.41 -8.77 -3.44
C ALA A 130 7.83 -10.03 -2.66
N LEU A 131 8.71 -10.85 -3.23
CA LEU A 131 9.18 -12.08 -2.58
C LEU A 131 9.98 -11.77 -1.31
N ASN A 132 10.83 -10.74 -1.33
CA ASN A 132 11.56 -10.32 -0.14
C ASN A 132 10.62 -9.87 0.98
N PHE A 133 9.59 -9.08 0.64
CA PHE A 133 8.57 -8.67 1.60
C PHE A 133 7.80 -9.87 2.18
N THR A 134 7.35 -10.79 1.33
CA THR A 134 6.65 -12.00 1.78
C THR A 134 7.52 -12.85 2.70
N ALA A 135 8.81 -13.01 2.38
CA ALA A 135 9.75 -13.76 3.23
C ALA A 135 9.95 -13.09 4.60
N HIS A 136 10.04 -11.76 4.65
CA HIS A 136 10.11 -11.02 5.92
C HIS A 136 8.82 -11.17 6.75
N VAL A 137 7.64 -11.16 6.11
CA VAL A 137 6.36 -11.38 6.80
C VAL A 137 6.29 -12.80 7.38
N ALA A 138 6.66 -13.80 6.59
CA ALA A 138 6.70 -15.20 7.04
C ALA A 138 7.69 -15.40 8.20
N TYR A 139 8.89 -14.81 8.11
CA TYR A 139 9.90 -14.85 9.18
C TYR A 139 9.40 -14.26 10.50
N ARG A 140 8.56 -13.22 10.42
CA ARG A 140 7.90 -12.58 11.57
C ARG A 140 6.66 -13.31 12.06
N LYS A 141 6.35 -14.49 11.51
CA LYS A 141 5.13 -15.27 11.80
C LYS A 141 3.85 -14.47 11.51
N GLY A 142 3.90 -13.62 10.47
CA GLY A 142 2.73 -12.93 9.96
C GLY A 142 1.80 -13.89 9.22
N ILE A 143 0.51 -13.55 9.17
CA ILE A 143 -0.50 -14.33 8.46
C ILE A 143 -0.48 -13.95 6.97
N ILE A 144 -0.37 -14.93 6.08
CA ILE A 144 -0.44 -14.71 4.63
C ILE A 144 -1.75 -15.31 4.10
N LEU A 145 -2.47 -14.54 3.28
CA LEU A 145 -3.72 -14.96 2.64
C LEU A 145 -3.57 -14.96 1.12
N PHE A 146 -3.64 -16.15 0.50
CA PHE A 146 -3.71 -16.29 -0.95
C PHE A 146 -5.13 -16.04 -1.44
N VAL A 147 -5.30 -15.10 -2.39
CA VAL A 147 -6.60 -14.80 -3.00
C VAL A 147 -6.54 -15.04 -4.50
N SER A 148 -7.44 -15.86 -5.02
CA SER A 148 -7.59 -16.08 -6.46
C SER A 148 -9.03 -16.39 -6.83
N ARG A 149 -9.57 -15.69 -7.82
CA ARG A 149 -10.93 -15.95 -8.34
C ARG A 149 -10.94 -16.83 -9.60
N HIS A 150 -9.77 -17.21 -10.09
CA HIS A 150 -9.64 -18.01 -11.31
C HIS A 150 -9.92 -19.50 -11.03
N ARG A 151 -11.10 -19.96 -11.48
CA ARG A 151 -11.58 -21.35 -11.29
C ARG A 151 -10.61 -22.42 -11.80
N GLN A 152 -9.81 -22.12 -12.83
CA GLN A 152 -8.82 -23.02 -13.40
C GLN A 152 -7.68 -23.37 -12.42
N PHE A 153 -7.30 -22.43 -11.55
CA PHE A 153 -6.16 -22.58 -10.65
C PHE A 153 -6.56 -22.67 -9.17
N CYS A 154 -7.86 -22.66 -8.84
CA CYS A 154 -8.34 -22.69 -7.45
C CYS A 154 -7.75 -23.85 -6.65
N HIS A 155 -7.79 -25.07 -7.20
CA HIS A 155 -7.27 -26.26 -6.51
C HIS A 155 -5.75 -26.20 -6.32
N LEU A 156 -5.02 -25.66 -7.31
CA LEU A 156 -3.57 -25.50 -7.22
C LEU A 156 -3.21 -24.53 -6.09
N VAL A 157 -3.89 -23.38 -6.03
CA VAL A 157 -3.65 -22.36 -4.98
C VAL A 157 -4.01 -22.88 -3.58
N GLU A 158 -5.09 -23.66 -3.45
CA GLU A 158 -5.49 -24.26 -2.17
C GLU A 158 -4.46 -25.29 -1.68
N ASN A 159 -3.91 -26.09 -2.58
CA ASN A 159 -2.87 -27.05 -2.23
C ASN A 159 -1.57 -26.35 -1.85
N THR A 160 -1.11 -25.36 -2.63
CA THR A 160 0.11 -24.62 -2.30
C THR A 160 0.01 -23.91 -0.96
N ALA A 161 -1.16 -23.34 -0.62
CA ALA A 161 -1.35 -22.72 0.68
C ALA A 161 -1.30 -23.75 1.81
N ARG A 162 -1.91 -24.93 1.63
CA ARG A 162 -1.85 -26.03 2.59
C ARG A 162 -0.41 -26.54 2.78
N ASP A 163 0.35 -26.67 1.70
CA ASP A 163 1.73 -27.14 1.73
C ASP A 163 2.65 -26.12 2.44
N CYS A 164 2.40 -24.82 2.26
CA CYS A 164 3.09 -23.75 2.97
C CYS A 164 2.64 -23.56 4.43
N GLY A 165 1.49 -24.14 4.84
CA GLY A 165 0.89 -23.90 6.16
C GLY A 165 0.17 -22.55 6.30
N GLU A 166 -0.19 -21.92 5.19
CA GLU A 166 -0.80 -20.59 5.10
C GLU A 166 -2.28 -20.66 4.67
N TYR A 167 -2.99 -19.53 4.70
CA TYR A 167 -4.41 -19.47 4.39
C TYR A 167 -4.69 -19.16 2.92
N ALA A 168 -5.78 -19.70 2.37
CA ALA A 168 -6.26 -19.36 1.04
C ALA A 168 -7.76 -19.10 1.00
N HIS A 169 -8.15 -18.07 0.24
CA HIS A 169 -9.53 -17.77 -0.11
C HIS A 169 -9.68 -17.68 -1.63
N THR A 170 -10.14 -18.79 -2.24
CA THR A 170 -10.34 -18.84 -3.70
C THR A 170 -11.82 -18.85 -4.12
N ARG A 171 -12.73 -19.00 -3.15
CA ARG A 171 -14.18 -19.02 -3.38
C ARG A 171 -14.73 -17.61 -3.47
N TYR A 172 -16.05 -17.51 -3.58
CA TYR A 172 -16.73 -16.22 -3.70
C TYR A 172 -16.46 -15.37 -2.45
N PHE A 173 -15.90 -14.18 -2.67
CA PHE A 173 -15.69 -13.20 -1.61
C PHE A 173 -17.02 -12.57 -1.24
N LYS A 174 -17.46 -12.78 0.00
CA LYS A 174 -18.67 -12.13 0.53
C LYS A 174 -18.30 -10.68 0.83
N GLY A 175 -19.10 -9.72 0.36
CA GLY A 175 -18.80 -8.28 0.45
C GLY A 175 -18.77 -7.66 1.86
N ALA A 176 -18.74 -8.47 2.92
CA ALA A 176 -18.81 -8.03 4.31
C ALA A 176 -17.82 -8.79 5.23
N CYS A 177 -16.73 -9.31 4.68
CA CYS A 177 -15.66 -9.95 5.43
C CYS A 177 -14.45 -9.02 5.53
#